data_AF-T1GVV9-F1
#
_entry.id   AF-T1GVV9-F1
#
_cell.length_a   1.000
_cell.length_b   1.000
_cell.length_c   1.000
_cell.angle_alpha   90.00
_cell.angle_beta   90.00
_cell.angle_gamma   90.00
#
_symmetry.space_group_name_H-M   'P 1'
#
loop_
_entity.id
_entity.type
_entity.pdbx_description
1 polymer ?
#
loop_
_entity_poly.entity_id
_entity_poly.type
_entity_poly.pdbx_seq_one_letter_code
_entity_poly.pdbx_strand_id
1 'polypeptide(L)'
;MTRYSKEPDNPTKSCKSRGPHLRVHFKNNHKTALQRWSNTDFKDLDVDRLVVDHIQVKRAQCLRRRTHRAHSRIYPYMSSPYHVELF
;
A
#
# COMPACT_ATOMS: atom_id res chain seq x y z
N MET A 1 13.01 -9.14 -4.99
CA MET A 1 11.74 -9.42 -4.28
C MET A 1 11.79 -8.72 -2.91
N THR A 2 10.97 -7.70 -2.67
CA THR A 2 11.07 -6.88 -1.43
C THR A 2 10.65 -7.68 -0.18
N ARG A 3 11.30 -7.49 0.97
CA ARG A 3 10.96 -8.16 2.24
C ARG A 3 9.91 -7.39 3.04
N TYR A 4 9.02 -8.11 3.73
CA TYR A 4 8.08 -7.49 4.68
C TYR A 4 8.87 -6.95 5.87
N SER A 5 8.40 -5.88 6.51
CA SER A 5 9.13 -5.30 7.66
C SER A 5 9.01 -6.10 8.94
N LYS A 6 7.96 -6.92 9.07
CA LYS A 6 7.72 -7.80 10.21
C LYS A 6 7.29 -9.16 9.66
N GLU A 7 7.62 -10.21 10.41
CA GLU A 7 7.18 -11.56 10.11
C GLU A 7 6.05 -11.96 11.07
N PRO A 8 5.04 -12.73 10.61
CA PRO A 8 3.98 -13.22 11.46
C PRO A 8 4.51 -14.31 12.38
N ASP A 9 4.05 -14.33 13.63
CA ASP A 9 4.45 -15.33 14.62
C ASP A 9 4.07 -16.75 14.18
N ASN A 10 2.96 -16.90 13.44
CA ASN A 10 2.53 -18.18 12.86
C ASN A 10 2.32 -18.06 11.34
N PRO A 11 3.23 -18.59 10.50
CA PRO A 11 3.16 -18.42 9.04
C PRO A 11 2.02 -19.22 8.39
N THR A 12 1.59 -20.32 8.99
CA THR A 12 0.52 -21.19 8.46
C THR A 12 -0.87 -20.57 8.64
N LYS A 13 -1.06 -19.76 9.69
CA LYS A 13 -2.33 -19.11 10.03
C LYS A 13 -2.37 -17.62 9.68
N SER A 14 -1.45 -17.15 8.83
CA SER A 14 -1.39 -15.73 8.45
C SER A 14 -1.40 -15.54 6.94
N CYS A 15 -2.05 -14.46 6.50
CA CYS A 15 -2.27 -14.13 5.10
C CYS A 15 -1.50 -12.86 4.76
N LYS A 16 -0.37 -12.98 4.06
CA LYS A 16 0.42 -11.82 3.63
C LYS A 16 -0.19 -11.21 2.37
N SER A 17 -0.28 -9.88 2.33
CA SER A 17 -0.63 -9.14 1.13
C SER A 17 0.22 -7.88 0.95
N ARG A 18 0.57 -7.60 -0.30
CA ARG A 18 1.33 -6.40 -0.66
C ARG A 18 0.77 -5.76 -1.92
N GLY A 19 0.63 -4.43 -1.89
CA GLY A 19 0.33 -3.60 -3.06
C GLY A 19 1.50 -2.65 -3.35
N PRO A 20 2.34 -2.92 -4.36
CA PRO A 20 3.38 -1.97 -4.75
C PRO A 20 2.84 -0.87 -5.69
N HIS A 21 3.40 0.34 -5.58
CA HIS A 21 3.16 1.46 -6.51
C HIS A 21 1.67 1.82 -6.70
N LEU A 22 0.90 1.86 -5.62
CA LEU A 22 -0.49 2.31 -5.67
C LEU A 22 -0.53 3.81 -6.00
N ARG A 23 -1.32 4.17 -7.03
CA ARG A 23 -1.45 5.54 -7.56
C ARG A 23 -2.43 6.43 -6.78
N VAL A 24 -2.58 6.12 -5.51
CA VAL A 24 -3.39 6.88 -4.55
C VAL A 24 -2.48 7.76 -3.70
N HIS A 25 -2.98 8.87 -3.17
CA HIS A 25 -2.15 9.83 -2.46
C HIS A 25 -1.72 9.30 -1.08
N PHE A 26 -0.41 9.27 -0.82
CA PHE A 26 0.18 8.75 0.42
C PHE A 26 -0.47 9.29 1.70
N LYS A 27 -0.84 10.58 1.77
CA LYS A 27 -1.44 11.18 2.97
C LYS A 27 -2.89 10.75 3.21
N ASN A 28 -3.63 10.35 2.17
CA ASN A 28 -5.05 10.07 2.29
C ASN A 28 -5.30 8.64 2.82
N ASN A 29 -4.40 7.69 2.50
CA ASN A 29 -4.58 6.29 2.81
C ASN A 29 -3.90 5.78 4.10
N HIS A 30 -3.33 6.68 4.92
CA HIS A 30 -2.98 6.31 6.30
C HIS A 30 -4.23 5.99 7.15
N LYS A 31 -5.42 6.44 6.73
CA LYS A 31 -6.68 6.18 7.43
C LYS A 31 -7.55 5.07 6.80
N THR A 32 -7.25 4.66 5.57
CA THR A 32 -8.09 3.78 4.73
C THR A 32 -7.34 2.57 4.18
N ALA A 33 -6.32 2.08 4.88
CA ALA A 33 -5.52 0.91 4.48
C ALA A 33 -6.28 -0.43 4.50
N LEU A 34 -7.60 -0.41 4.73
CA LEU A 34 -8.45 -1.54 5.06
C LEU A 34 -9.07 -2.28 3.86
N GLN A 35 -8.59 -2.06 2.64
CA GLN A 35 -9.17 -2.71 1.46
C GLN A 35 -8.16 -3.60 0.72
N ARG A 36 -8.03 -4.83 1.22
CA ARG A 36 -7.54 -5.97 0.43
C ARG A 36 -8.08 -7.28 0.99
N TRP A 37 -9.24 -7.70 0.51
CA TRP A 37 -9.96 -8.88 1.02
C TRP A 37 -9.80 -10.15 0.15
N SER A 38 -8.95 -10.16 -0.88
CA SER A 38 -8.96 -11.25 -1.88
C SER A 38 -7.97 -12.40 -1.62
N ASN A 39 -7.24 -12.42 -0.50
CA ASN A 39 -6.14 -13.38 -0.29
C ASN A 39 -6.51 -14.52 0.68
N THR A 40 -7.61 -14.40 1.41
CA THR A 40 -8.05 -15.38 2.43
C THR A 40 -8.66 -16.64 1.81
N ASP A 41 -9.33 -16.50 0.66
CA ASP A 41 -10.00 -17.61 -0.03
C ASP A 41 -9.02 -18.71 -0.49
N PHE A 42 -7.74 -18.37 -0.70
CA PHE A 42 -6.72 -19.31 -1.18
C PHE A 42 -6.08 -20.18 -0.08
N LYS A 43 -6.27 -19.83 1.19
CA LYS A 43 -5.61 -20.51 2.31
C LYS A 43 -6.58 -21.27 3.22
N ASP A 44 -7.86 -21.34 2.86
CA ASP A 44 -8.93 -21.96 3.67
C ASP A 44 -8.92 -21.47 5.12
N LEU A 45 -8.62 -20.18 5.32
CA LEU A 45 -8.68 -19.53 6.62
C LEU A 45 -10.07 -18.94 6.82
N ASP A 46 -10.59 -19.12 8.03
CA ASP A 46 -11.87 -18.55 8.44
C ASP A 46 -11.83 -17.01 8.34
N VAL A 47 -12.61 -16.46 7.42
CA VAL A 47 -12.63 -15.04 7.06
C VAL A 47 -13.20 -14.19 8.20
N ASP A 48 -14.09 -14.75 9.00
CA ASP A 48 -14.82 -14.03 10.04
C ASP A 48 -13.99 -13.85 11.32
N ARG A 49 -12.94 -14.65 11.50
CA ARG A 49 -12.03 -14.56 12.65
C ARG A 49 -10.71 -13.84 12.34
N LEU A 50 -10.55 -13.31 11.13
CA LEU A 50 -9.30 -12.70 10.72
C LEU A 50 -9.10 -11.33 11.39
N VAL A 51 -7.98 -11.17 12.08
CA VAL A 51 -7.57 -9.90 12.68
C VAL A 51 -6.35 -9.39 11.92
N VAL A 52 -6.25 -8.07 11.78
CA VAL A 52 -5.09 -7.44 11.14
C VAL A 52 -4.02 -7.17 12.19
N ASP A 53 -2.91 -7.92 12.14
CA ASP A 53 -1.80 -7.79 13.09
C ASP A 53 -0.85 -6.66 12.72
N HIS A 54 -0.59 -6.48 11.43
CA HIS A 54 0.37 -5.49 10.96
C HIS A 54 -0.07 -4.79 9.69
N ILE A 55 -0.04 -3.46 9.71
CA ILE A 55 -0.22 -2.60 8.54
C ILE A 55 0.96 -1.66 8.44
N GLN A 56 1.60 -1.61 7.27
CA GLN A 56 2.62 -0.62 6.98
C GLN A 56 2.45 0.03 5.61
N VAL A 57 2.63 1.34 5.59
CA VAL A 57 2.60 2.16 4.39
C VAL A 57 3.98 2.78 4.19
N LYS A 58 4.61 2.50 3.05
CA LYS A 58 5.91 3.06 2.66
C LYS A 58 5.74 3.99 1.47
N ARG A 59 6.54 5.06 1.39
CA ARG A 59 6.55 5.94 0.20
C ARG A 59 7.11 5.18 -1.00
N ALA A 60 6.54 5.40 -2.18
CA ALA A 60 7.08 4.93 -3.45
C ALA A 60 7.75 6.07 -4.22
N GLN A 61 8.42 5.78 -5.33
CA GLN A 61 9.00 6.82 -6.20
C GLN A 61 7.92 7.75 -6.76
N CYS A 62 8.11 9.06 -6.57
CA CYS A 62 7.20 10.09 -7.09
C CYS A 62 7.27 10.16 -8.62
N LEU A 63 6.11 10.13 -9.29
CA LEU A 63 6.07 10.34 -10.74
C LEU A 63 6.05 11.83 -11.04
N ARG A 64 6.78 12.24 -12.07
CA ARG A 64 6.95 13.65 -12.43
C ARG A 64 6.08 14.02 -13.63
N ARG A 65 5.24 15.05 -13.45
CA ARG A 65 4.53 15.75 -14.53
C ARG A 65 4.88 17.23 -14.52
N ARG A 66 4.45 17.95 -15.55
CA ARG A 66 4.63 19.40 -15.68
C ARG A 66 3.30 20.13 -15.53
N THR A 67 3.36 21.32 -14.95
CA THR A 67 2.26 22.30 -14.96
C THR A 67 2.76 23.59 -15.58
N HIS A 68 2.06 24.04 -16.62
CA HIS A 68 2.32 25.34 -17.25
C HIS A 68 1.57 26.41 -16.49
N ARG A 69 2.24 27.53 -16.21
CA ARG A 69 1.68 28.70 -15.53
C ARG A 69 1.92 29.97 -16.35
N ALA A 70 1.29 31.06 -15.92
CA ALA A 70 1.44 32.38 -16.53
C ALA A 70 2.92 32.75 -16.70
N HIS A 71 3.20 33.59 -17.71
CA HIS A 71 4.55 34.02 -18.09
C HIS A 71 5.51 32.85 -18.38
N SER A 72 5.00 31.80 -19.04
CA SER A 72 5.79 30.62 -19.46
C SER A 72 6.49 29.87 -18.33
N ARG A 73 6.04 30.03 -17.08
CA ARG A 73 6.65 29.36 -15.94
C ARG A 73 6.26 27.87 -15.91
N ILE A 74 7.25 26.99 -15.80
CA ILE A 74 7.04 25.54 -15.73
C ILE A 74 7.32 25.06 -14.31
N TYR A 75 6.32 24.44 -13.68
CA TYR A 75 6.45 23.86 -12.35
C TYR A 75 6.28 22.33 -12.35
N PRO A 76 6.94 21.64 -11.41
CA PRO A 76 6.71 20.22 -11.21
C PRO A 76 5.32 19.97 -10.62
N TYR A 77 4.61 19.01 -11.20
CA TYR A 77 3.43 18.41 -10.58
C TYR A 77 3.73 16.95 -10.30
N MET A 78 3.94 16.64 -9.02
CA MET A 78 4.39 15.32 -8.61
C MET A 78 3.21 14.48 -8.10
N SER A 79 3.14 13.23 -8.54
CA SER A 79 2.31 12.24 -7.84
C SER A 79 3.07 11.70 -6.64
N SER A 80 2.34 11.33 -5.59
CA SER A 80 2.90 10.74 -4.37
C SER A 80 2.32 9.32 -4.16
N PRO A 81 2.76 8.33 -4.97
CA PRO A 81 2.34 6.94 -4.84
C PRO A 81 2.98 6.27 -3.62
N TYR A 82 2.48 5.09 -3.24
CA TYR A 82 2.94 4.37 -2.06
C TYR A 82 2.90 2.84 -2.21
N HIS A 83 3.57 2.16 -1.28
CA HIS A 83 3.54 0.72 -1.11
C HIS A 83 2.79 0.37 0.17
N VAL A 84 1.92 -0.64 0.12
CA VAL A 84 1.24 -1.20 1.31
C VAL A 84 1.69 -2.62 1.53
N GLU A 85 1.94 -2.94 2.77
CA GLU A 85 2.15 -4.29 3.28
C GLU A 85 1.17 -4.53 4.42
N LEU A 86 0.44 -5.63 4.37
CA LEU A 86 -0.47 -6.10 5.42
C LEU A 86 -0.31 -7.60 5.62
N PHE A 87 -0.40 -8.05 6.85
CA PHE A 87 -0.49 -9.47 7.19
C PHE A 87 -1.04 -9.67 8.60
#